data_AF-A0A3S3M1Z9-F1
#
_entry.id   AF-A0A3S3M1Z9-F1
#
_cell.length_a   1.000
_cell.length_b   1.000
_cell.length_c   1.000
_cell.angle_alpha   90.00
_cell.angle_beta   90.00
_cell.angle_gamma   90.00
#
_symmetry.space_group_name_H-M   'P 1'
#
loop_
_entity.id
_entity.type
_entity.pdbx_description
1 polymer ?
#
loop_
_entity_poly.entity_id
_entity_poly.type
_entity_poly.pdbx_seq_one_letter_code
_entity_poly.pdbx_strand_id
1 'polypeptide(L)'
;VRLAPLAADELMAVLENVEPPPPDDPAARAALAERAGGSARNAILLTQYGGLEIAGALDTLVAARKPDIAGAHRLAEAVAGRDQAIQFDIFNRRALDMLSEASSEAALSGDLARAKTLSEAWQEALNTISEAETYNLDKKQHALTMIDRLNSAMRM
;
A
#
# COMPACT_ATOMS: atom_id res chain seq x y z
N VAL A 1 10.51 -1.34 -26.36
CA VAL A 1 10.11 0.01 -25.91
C VAL A 1 10.17 0.01 -24.38
N ARG A 2 10.88 0.95 -23.75
CA ARG A 2 10.79 1.20 -22.29
C ARG A 2 9.93 2.44 -22.10
N LEU A 3 8.91 2.35 -21.26
CA LEU A 3 8.09 3.50 -20.89
C LEU A 3 8.72 4.14 -19.65
N ALA A 4 8.89 5.46 -19.68
CA ALA A 4 9.33 6.22 -18.51
C ALA A 4 8.12 6.52 -17.60
N PRO A 5 8.32 6.61 -16.27
CA PRO A 5 7.28 7.10 -15.36
C PRO A 5 6.93 8.55 -15.70
N LEU A 6 5.63 8.89 -15.59
CA LEU A 6 5.14 10.24 -15.76
C LEU A 6 5.54 11.12 -14.57
N ALA A 7 5.75 12.41 -14.83
CA ALA A 7 5.87 13.41 -13.78
C ALA A 7 4.52 13.64 -13.08
N ALA A 8 4.56 14.26 -11.89
CA ALA A 8 3.37 14.45 -11.07
C ALA A 8 2.30 15.33 -11.76
N ASP A 9 2.72 16.39 -12.44
CA ASP A 9 1.88 17.27 -13.24
C ASP A 9 1.26 16.55 -14.45
N GLU A 10 2.04 15.70 -15.13
CA GLU A 10 1.53 14.85 -16.21
C GLU A 10 0.48 13.84 -15.72
N LEU A 11 0.70 13.24 -14.54
CA LEU A 11 -0.29 12.37 -13.90
C LEU A 11 -1.60 13.12 -13.59
N MET A 12 -1.51 14.33 -13.03
CA MET A 12 -2.71 15.12 -12.72
C MET A 12 -3.48 15.49 -13.99
N ALA A 13 -2.78 15.87 -15.06
CA ALA A 13 -3.41 16.15 -16.35
C ALA A 13 -4.15 14.92 -16.92
N VAL A 14 -3.60 13.71 -16.73
CA VAL A 14 -4.31 12.47 -17.10
C VAL A 14 -5.56 12.29 -16.24
N LEU A 15 -5.46 12.47 -14.92
CA LEU A 15 -6.57 12.27 -13.99
C LEU A 15 -7.70 13.29 -14.18
N GLU A 16 -7.41 14.51 -14.61
CA GLU A 16 -8.44 15.53 -14.93
C GLU A 16 -9.41 15.07 -16.03
N ASN A 17 -9.02 14.08 -16.84
CA ASN A 17 -9.84 13.51 -17.90
C ASN A 17 -10.54 12.19 -17.49
N VAL A 18 -10.48 11.82 -16.21
CA VAL A 18 -11.04 10.57 -15.66
C VAL A 18 -11.97 10.89 -14.50
N GLU A 19 -13.06 10.14 -14.37
CA GLU A 19 -13.94 10.23 -13.20
C GLU A 19 -13.61 9.13 -12.16
N PRO A 20 -13.57 9.47 -10.85
CA PRO A 20 -13.66 10.83 -10.31
C PRO A 20 -12.37 11.63 -10.56
N PRO A 21 -12.46 12.98 -10.57
CA PRO A 21 -11.29 13.84 -10.76
C PRO A 21 -10.27 13.65 -9.63
N PRO A 22 -9.00 14.10 -9.81
CA PRO A 22 -8.00 14.05 -8.76
C PRO A 22 -8.45 14.91 -7.55
N PRO A 23 -7.99 14.59 -6.33
CA PRO A 23 -8.30 15.39 -5.14
C PRO A 23 -7.93 16.87 -5.32
N ASP A 24 -8.70 17.80 -4.77
CA ASP A 24 -8.35 19.24 -4.81
C ASP A 24 -7.27 19.61 -3.80
N ASP A 25 -7.18 18.87 -2.69
CA ASP A 25 -6.20 19.11 -1.64
C ASP A 25 -4.77 18.86 -2.15
N PRO A 26 -3.84 19.84 -2.03
CA PRO A 26 -2.47 19.71 -2.51
C PRO A 26 -1.70 18.56 -1.86
N ALA A 27 -1.94 18.27 -0.57
CA ALA A 27 -1.25 17.18 0.12
C ALA A 27 -1.75 15.82 -0.39
N ALA A 28 -3.07 15.66 -0.61
CA ALA A 28 -3.65 14.48 -1.23
C ALA A 28 -3.15 14.27 -2.67
N ARG A 29 -3.00 15.34 -3.48
CA ARG A 29 -2.40 15.25 -4.82
C ARG A 29 -0.95 14.77 -4.77
N ALA A 30 -0.14 15.30 -3.86
CA ALA A 30 1.24 14.89 -3.70
C ALA A 30 1.34 13.41 -3.30
N ALA A 31 0.56 13.00 -2.28
CA ALA A 31 0.50 11.60 -1.84
C ALA A 31 0.03 10.65 -2.96
N LEU A 32 -0.94 11.08 -3.79
CA LEU A 32 -1.40 10.32 -4.95
C LEU A 32 -0.30 10.15 -6.00
N ALA A 33 0.39 11.23 -6.36
CA ALA A 33 1.46 11.20 -7.35
C ALA A 33 2.63 10.33 -6.89
N GLU A 34 3.04 10.46 -5.62
CA GLU A 34 4.08 9.65 -5.00
C GLU A 34 3.72 8.16 -5.05
N ARG A 35 2.53 7.79 -4.55
CA ARG A 35 2.05 6.40 -4.52
C ARG A 35 1.78 5.83 -5.92
N ALA A 36 1.43 6.66 -6.89
CA ALA A 36 1.27 6.23 -8.27
C ALA A 36 2.61 5.89 -8.93
N GLY A 37 3.74 6.42 -8.45
CA GLY A 37 5.07 6.14 -8.98
C GLY A 37 5.21 6.47 -10.48
N GLY A 38 4.50 7.49 -10.96
CA GLY A 38 4.46 7.86 -12.38
C GLY A 38 3.60 6.95 -13.27
N SER A 39 2.86 5.99 -12.71
CA SER A 39 1.96 5.12 -13.45
C SER A 39 0.54 5.71 -13.51
N ALA A 40 0.11 6.12 -14.71
CA ALA A 40 -1.26 6.60 -14.95
C ALA A 40 -2.32 5.58 -14.51
N ARG A 41 -2.08 4.29 -14.78
CA ARG A 41 -2.97 3.20 -14.34
C ARG A 41 -3.10 3.17 -12.82
N ASN A 42 -1.99 3.24 -12.10
CA ASN A 42 -2.02 3.18 -10.63
C ASN A 42 -2.70 4.42 -10.05
N ALA A 43 -2.42 5.61 -10.61
CA ALA A 43 -3.08 6.84 -10.22
C ALA A 43 -4.61 6.72 -10.35
N ILE A 44 -5.11 6.23 -11.50
CA ILE A 44 -6.54 6.02 -11.73
C ILE A 44 -7.15 5.05 -10.72
N LEU A 45 -6.48 3.92 -10.45
CA LEU A 45 -6.98 2.93 -9.48
C LEU A 45 -7.02 3.50 -8.05
N LEU A 46 -5.99 4.22 -7.64
CA LEU A 46 -5.94 4.86 -6.33
C LEU A 46 -7.06 5.91 -6.19
N THR A 47 -7.35 6.68 -7.24
CA THR A 47 -8.42 7.69 -7.24
C THR A 47 -9.81 7.05 -7.24
N GLN A 48 -10.06 6.02 -8.05
CA GLN A 48 -11.39 5.44 -8.21
C GLN A 48 -11.80 4.54 -7.04
N TYR A 49 -10.85 3.90 -6.36
CA TYR A 49 -11.13 2.83 -5.40
C TYR A 49 -10.71 3.18 -3.96
N GLY A 50 -10.65 4.47 -3.62
CA GLY A 50 -10.35 4.93 -2.26
C GLY A 50 -8.93 4.56 -1.79
N GLY A 51 -7.98 4.55 -2.72
CA GLY A 51 -6.63 4.07 -2.45
C GLY A 51 -5.84 4.99 -1.52
N LEU A 52 -6.15 6.29 -1.49
CA LEU A 52 -5.51 7.22 -0.55
C LEU A 52 -5.96 6.97 0.89
N GLU A 53 -7.25 6.67 1.09
CA GLU A 53 -7.84 6.35 2.37
C GLU A 53 -7.34 5.00 2.89
N ILE A 54 -7.30 3.98 2.02
CA ILE A 54 -6.77 2.66 2.35
C ILE A 54 -5.30 2.77 2.76
N ALA A 55 -4.48 3.46 1.96
CA ALA A 55 -3.07 3.63 2.25
C ALA A 55 -2.85 4.45 3.53
N GLY A 56 -3.56 5.56 3.70
CA GLY A 56 -3.46 6.39 4.91
C GLY A 56 -3.90 5.68 6.19
N ALA A 57 -4.92 4.83 6.11
CA ALA A 57 -5.34 3.99 7.23
C ALA A 57 -4.25 2.98 7.60
N LEU A 58 -3.62 2.34 6.62
CA LEU A 58 -2.52 1.41 6.86
C LEU A 58 -1.29 2.12 7.44
N ASP A 59 -0.91 3.27 6.88
CA ASP A 59 0.20 4.11 7.36
C ASP A 59 -0.02 4.47 8.85
N THR A 60 -1.24 4.86 9.21
CA THR A 60 -1.61 5.21 10.59
C THR A 60 -1.48 4.01 11.53
N LEU A 61 -1.93 2.82 11.10
CA LEU A 61 -1.86 1.61 11.90
C LEU A 61 -0.41 1.19 12.19
N VAL A 62 0.46 1.29 11.20
CA VAL A 62 1.88 0.93 11.32
C VAL A 62 2.65 1.94 12.17
N ALA A 63 2.33 3.24 12.04
CA ALA A 63 2.96 4.29 12.84
C ALA A 63 2.49 4.30 14.31
N ALA A 64 1.41 3.58 14.65
CA ALA A 64 0.86 3.58 15.99
C ALA A 64 1.79 2.92 17.02
N ARG A 65 2.12 3.66 18.10
CA ARG A 65 2.96 3.15 19.21
C ARG A 65 2.38 1.92 19.90
N LYS A 66 1.05 1.81 19.93
CA LYS A 66 0.31 0.68 20.49
C LYS A 66 -0.54 0.05 19.38
N PRO A 67 -0.71 -1.28 19.37
CA PRO A 67 -1.60 -1.94 18.41
C PRO A 67 -3.03 -1.36 18.48
N ASP A 68 -3.50 -0.80 17.38
CA ASP A 68 -4.91 -0.40 17.21
C ASP A 68 -5.69 -1.56 16.56
N ILE A 69 -6.13 -2.48 17.42
CA ILE A 69 -6.89 -3.66 17.00
C ILE A 69 -8.20 -3.27 16.32
N ALA A 70 -8.89 -2.24 16.83
CA ALA A 70 -10.16 -1.79 16.27
C ALA A 70 -9.95 -1.17 14.88
N GLY A 71 -8.91 -0.36 14.70
CA GLY A 71 -8.51 0.16 13.39
C GLY A 71 -8.13 -0.94 12.40
N ALA A 72 -7.35 -1.94 12.83
CA ALA A 72 -6.97 -3.05 11.97
C ALA A 72 -8.18 -3.85 11.46
N HIS A 73 -9.12 -4.17 12.35
CA HIS A 73 -10.36 -4.84 11.95
C HIS A 73 -11.23 -3.99 11.03
N ARG A 74 -11.31 -2.68 11.24
CA ARG A 74 -12.05 -1.76 10.34
C ARG A 74 -11.44 -1.73 8.94
N LEU A 75 -10.12 -1.62 8.84
CA LEU A 75 -9.43 -1.64 7.55
C LEU A 75 -9.60 -2.99 6.86
N ALA A 76 -9.40 -4.09 7.58
CA ALA A 76 -9.56 -5.43 7.05
C ALA A 76 -10.98 -5.67 6.51
N GLU A 77 -12.02 -5.22 7.22
CA GLU A 77 -13.41 -5.30 6.74
C GLU A 77 -13.62 -4.47 5.47
N ALA A 78 -13.08 -3.25 5.42
CA ALA A 78 -13.22 -2.36 4.28
C ALA A 78 -12.62 -2.94 2.98
N VAL A 79 -11.48 -3.64 3.07
CA VAL A 79 -10.77 -4.18 1.89
C VAL A 79 -11.15 -5.62 1.56
N ALA A 80 -11.75 -6.35 2.48
CA ALA A 80 -12.13 -7.77 2.30
C ALA A 80 -13.60 -7.99 1.92
N GLY A 81 -14.38 -6.91 1.78
CA GLY A 81 -15.80 -6.99 1.44
C GLY A 81 -16.07 -7.65 0.07
N ARG A 82 -17.34 -7.96 -0.19
CA ARG A 82 -17.77 -8.44 -1.50
C ARG A 82 -17.46 -7.40 -2.57
N ASP A 83 -16.95 -7.85 -3.71
CA ASP A 83 -16.60 -6.99 -4.85
C ASP A 83 -15.46 -5.97 -4.56
N GLN A 84 -14.69 -6.17 -3.49
CA GLN A 84 -13.55 -5.31 -3.07
C GLN A 84 -12.18 -5.81 -3.59
N ALA A 85 -12.13 -6.49 -4.73
CA ALA A 85 -10.89 -7.08 -5.23
C ALA A 85 -9.78 -6.05 -5.50
N ILE A 86 -10.15 -4.85 -5.98
CA ILE A 86 -9.20 -3.78 -6.29
C ILE A 86 -8.68 -3.12 -5.00
N GLN A 87 -9.55 -2.90 -4.03
CA GLN A 87 -9.20 -2.36 -2.71
C GLN A 87 -8.25 -3.30 -1.96
N PHE A 88 -8.50 -4.61 -2.05
CA PHE A 88 -7.61 -5.63 -1.50
C PHE A 88 -6.22 -5.60 -2.16
N ASP A 89 -6.15 -5.48 -3.50
CA ASP A 89 -4.89 -5.31 -4.23
C ASP A 89 -4.16 -4.02 -3.85
N ILE A 90 -4.87 -2.90 -3.72
CA ILE A 90 -4.31 -1.62 -3.25
C ILE A 90 -3.71 -1.76 -1.84
N PHE A 91 -4.44 -2.40 -0.93
CA PHE A 91 -3.95 -2.68 0.43
C PHE A 91 -2.66 -3.51 0.42
N ASN A 92 -2.65 -4.61 -0.33
CA ASN A 92 -1.50 -5.51 -0.43
C ASN A 92 -0.28 -4.81 -1.05
N ARG A 93 -0.49 -4.00 -2.10
CA ARG A 93 0.59 -3.20 -2.70
C ARG A 93 1.16 -2.21 -1.71
N ARG A 94 0.31 -1.46 -0.99
CA ARG A 94 0.82 -0.52 0.01
C ARG A 94 1.63 -1.22 1.09
N ALA A 95 1.19 -2.40 1.56
CA ALA A 95 1.95 -3.19 2.52
C ALA A 95 3.35 -3.56 2.00
N LEU A 96 3.44 -4.01 0.75
CA LEU A 96 4.72 -4.32 0.10
C LEU A 96 5.58 -3.07 -0.10
N ASP A 97 4.99 -1.95 -0.53
CA ASP A 97 5.69 -0.69 -0.73
C ASP A 97 6.32 -0.20 0.57
N MET A 98 5.58 -0.24 1.69
CA MET A 98 6.09 0.15 3.01
C MET A 98 7.32 -0.68 3.43
N LEU A 99 7.30 -2.00 3.23
CA LEU A 99 8.43 -2.87 3.54
C LEU A 99 9.65 -2.58 2.64
N SER A 100 9.41 -2.32 1.36
CA SER A 100 10.44 -1.97 0.39
C SER A 100 11.09 -0.61 0.68
N GLU A 101 10.27 0.41 0.97
CA GLU A 101 10.69 1.75 1.38
C GLU A 101 11.57 1.67 2.63
N ALA A 102 11.07 1.03 3.70
CA ALA A 102 11.81 0.89 4.95
C ALA A 102 13.11 0.07 4.78
N SER A 103 13.10 -0.99 3.96
CA SER A 103 14.31 -1.78 3.68
C SER A 103 15.36 -0.94 2.96
N SER A 104 14.92 -0.14 1.98
CA SER A 104 15.79 0.76 1.22
C SER A 104 16.40 1.85 2.10
N GLU A 105 15.60 2.47 2.98
CA GLU A 105 16.08 3.46 3.95
C GLU A 105 17.10 2.87 4.94
N ALA A 106 16.85 1.66 5.44
CA ALA A 106 17.80 0.95 6.30
C ALA A 106 19.12 0.65 5.58
N ALA A 107 19.05 0.23 4.31
CA ALA A 107 20.25 -0.03 3.51
C ALA A 107 21.05 1.25 3.24
N LEU A 108 20.38 2.35 2.89
CA LEU A 108 21.01 3.65 2.63
C LEU A 108 21.62 4.27 3.89
N SER A 109 21.07 3.99 5.08
CA SER A 109 21.63 4.42 6.37
C SER A 109 22.74 3.49 6.90
N GLY A 110 23.02 2.38 6.22
CA GLY A 110 24.06 1.43 6.58
C GLY A 110 23.63 0.35 7.58
N ASP A 111 22.37 0.33 8.00
CA ASP A 111 21.81 -0.73 8.84
C ASP A 111 21.39 -1.95 7.99
N LEU A 112 22.40 -2.69 7.53
CA LEU A 112 22.20 -3.85 6.66
C LEU A 112 21.44 -4.99 7.35
N ALA A 113 21.51 -5.10 8.68
CA ALA A 113 20.79 -6.11 9.44
C ALA A 113 19.28 -5.83 9.42
N ARG A 114 18.91 -4.56 9.64
CA ARG A 114 17.54 -4.09 9.53
C ARG A 114 17.00 -4.23 8.10
N ALA A 115 17.80 -3.81 7.10
CA ALA A 115 17.43 -3.92 5.69
C ALA A 115 17.12 -5.36 5.28
N LYS A 116 17.95 -6.33 5.72
CA LYS A 116 17.75 -7.76 5.49
C LYS A 116 16.43 -8.26 6.09
N THR A 117 16.19 -7.95 7.36
CA THR A 117 14.94 -8.35 8.05
C THR A 117 13.70 -7.84 7.32
N LEU A 118 13.72 -6.57 6.88
CA LEU A 118 12.61 -5.96 6.14
C LEU A 118 12.43 -6.56 4.75
N SER A 119 13.53 -6.89 4.05
CA SER A 119 13.48 -7.57 2.74
C SER A 119 12.94 -9.00 2.85
N GLU A 120 13.26 -9.72 3.94
CA GLU A 120 12.72 -11.06 4.21
C GLU A 120 11.21 -10.97 4.49
N ALA A 121 10.78 -10.02 5.33
CA ALA A 121 9.37 -9.77 5.59
C ALA A 121 8.60 -9.39 4.30
N TRP A 122 9.21 -8.62 3.40
CA TRP A 122 8.65 -8.32 2.08
C TRP A 122 8.44 -9.58 1.23
N GLN A 123 9.44 -10.46 1.18
CA GLN A 123 9.35 -11.70 0.40
C GLN A 123 8.27 -12.64 0.97
N GLU A 124 8.19 -12.74 2.30
CA GLU A 124 7.14 -13.53 2.96
C GLU A 124 5.74 -12.94 2.74
N ALA A 125 5.60 -11.61 2.76
CA ALA A 125 4.36 -10.93 2.44
C ALA A 125 3.92 -11.22 0.99
N LEU A 126 4.85 -11.15 0.03
CA LEU A 126 4.58 -11.46 -1.38
C LEU A 126 4.11 -12.91 -1.56
N ASN A 127 4.78 -13.87 -0.92
CA ASN A 127 4.37 -15.28 -0.97
C ASN A 127 2.97 -15.47 -0.36
N THR A 128 2.70 -14.85 0.78
CA THR A 128 1.39 -14.93 1.45
C THR A 128 0.27 -14.37 0.57
N ILE A 129 0.51 -13.26 -0.14
CA ILE A 129 -0.43 -12.69 -1.12
C ILE A 129 -0.70 -13.70 -2.24
N SER A 130 0.36 -14.26 -2.82
CA SER A 130 0.23 -15.26 -3.89
C SER A 130 -0.55 -16.50 -3.45
N GLU A 131 -0.32 -17.00 -2.24
CA GLU A 131 -1.05 -18.14 -1.68
C GLU A 131 -2.52 -17.81 -1.43
N ALA A 132 -2.80 -16.63 -0.86
CA ALA A 132 -4.16 -16.17 -0.62
C ALA A 132 -4.97 -16.07 -1.91
N GLU A 133 -4.38 -15.58 -2.99
CA GLU A 133 -5.00 -15.53 -4.32
C GLU A 133 -5.15 -16.92 -4.94
N THR A 134 -4.10 -17.74 -4.89
CA THR A 134 -4.08 -19.09 -5.50
C THR A 134 -5.13 -20.01 -4.90
N TYR A 135 -5.28 -19.96 -3.57
CA TYR A 135 -6.20 -20.82 -2.84
C TYR A 135 -7.52 -20.14 -2.46
N ASN A 136 -7.75 -18.91 -2.93
CA ASN A 136 -8.91 -18.09 -2.61
C ASN A 136 -9.20 -18.06 -1.09
N LEU A 137 -8.15 -17.78 -0.30
CA LEU A 137 -8.22 -17.75 1.15
C LEU A 137 -9.05 -16.56 1.66
N ASP A 138 -9.41 -16.61 2.95
CA ASP A 138 -10.18 -15.54 3.58
C ASP A 138 -9.41 -14.22 3.58
N LYS A 139 -9.91 -13.25 2.81
CA LYS A 139 -9.27 -11.95 2.59
C LYS A 139 -9.18 -11.12 3.87
N LYS A 140 -10.17 -11.22 4.75
CA LYS A 140 -10.20 -10.46 6.00
C LYS A 140 -9.11 -10.94 6.94
N GLN A 141 -8.98 -12.27 7.09
CA GLN A 141 -7.93 -12.89 7.86
C GLN A 141 -6.55 -12.58 7.27
N HIS A 142 -6.40 -12.64 5.94
CA HIS A 142 -5.17 -12.22 5.26
C HIS A 142 -4.80 -10.76 5.60
N ALA A 143 -5.75 -9.82 5.47
CA ALA A 143 -5.50 -8.42 5.75
C ALA A 143 -5.07 -8.18 7.21
N LEU A 144 -5.73 -8.85 8.18
CA LEU A 144 -5.35 -8.78 9.59
C LEU A 144 -3.93 -9.32 9.83
N THR A 145 -3.60 -10.48 9.28
CA THR A 145 -2.27 -11.08 9.40
C THR A 145 -1.20 -10.22 8.73
N MET A 146 -1.51 -9.58 7.61
CA MET A 146 -0.60 -8.64 6.94
C MET A 146 -0.34 -7.39 7.80
N ILE A 147 -1.36 -6.81 8.43
CA ILE A 147 -1.20 -5.65 9.34
C ILE A 147 -0.33 -6.03 10.54
N ASP A 148 -0.54 -7.21 11.13
CA ASP A 148 0.27 -7.69 12.25
C ASP A 148 1.73 -7.94 11.85
N ARG A 149 1.95 -8.55 10.68
CA ARG A 149 3.28 -8.74 10.08
C ARG A 149 4.00 -7.42 9.87
N LEU A 150 3.33 -6.42 9.29
CA LEU A 150 3.88 -5.08 9.10
C LEU A 150 4.27 -4.45 10.43
N ASN A 151 3.38 -4.46 11.42
CA ASN A 151 3.66 -3.91 12.74
C ASN A 151 4.87 -4.58 13.41
N SER A 152 4.96 -5.91 13.30
CA SER A 152 6.07 -6.68 13.85
C SER A 152 7.37 -6.34 13.14
N ALA A 153 7.38 -6.38 11.80
CA ALA A 153 8.54 -6.04 11.00
C ALA A 153 9.01 -4.62 11.27
N MET A 154 8.11 -3.64 11.36
CA MET A 154 8.47 -2.21 11.52
C MET A 154 9.02 -1.85 12.91
N ARG A 155 8.78 -2.67 13.94
CA ARG A 155 9.22 -2.40 15.32
C ARG A 155 10.55 -3.04 15.72
N MET A 156 11.02 -4.04 14.95
CA MET A 156 12.30 -4.72 15.20
C MET A 156 13.50 -3.81 14.94
#